data_AF-I2NX24-F1
#
_entry.id   AF-I2NX24-F1
#
_cell.length_a   1.000
_cell.length_b   1.000
_cell.length_c   1.000
_cell.angle_alpha   90.00
_cell.angle_beta   90.00
_cell.angle_gamma   90.00
#
_symmetry.space_group_name_H-M   'P 1'
#
loop_
_entity.id
_entity.type
_entity.pdbx_description
1 polymer ?
#
loop_
_entity_poly.entity_id
_entity_poly.type
_entity_poly.pdbx_seq_one_letter_code
_entity_poly.pdbx_strand_id
1 'polypeptide(L)'
;MHLRTSIILSLSVLSLGACISNPSSAPTSSSSSTPINPFAKDYIYYFEHLDEAKAKNEQCLKDGVFKKVGVDMENADERQMIAEYPDDILMLNPGNNELSPCFAAWTANNAAEPLRKWQEENKKKEELNQKFEKQVIRLKTEWEKKYANEDWNTFYPEALRKESVQTRNRKNRLENRAKREAIDRIFVDKAEPFLNELKTKNIETLTKEIPQSCRKGAWDLIPSCKAYYHVLKEKLSEKTLSELAGMEKQYKGAKHLPATVQSAAYRSAVEGNSEKMDKALMLDYRKRNTEYMQCAKKIGDKIAATPFQMDKTGDYTFSFYSELYPECVITNQVMERLELPSNLSKVVDREVWMKLGKHIWETEANHEKEYEQLEKTPEVAQTKTILAQKYAQTPWQNFTWQNFISTVEKDYPTTIADIFSGTKEEQKQKQKQHQIMVIALNQVFTDKIQPLVDELAKKSIDQLIAEIPASCRDERKIDWLADSQCDAYSRALSKKFQNQTLEELSASKDKYENKDEEGLSRVYTAYSLALHEKERKQYLELSNDDTKREAAYRQCIKNISGIIEKSYVSEEDSASSYARRAPGCLAFSSSLRIEESRFDYFTETLLNKKRFQQASAVKQN
;
A
#
# COMPACT_ATOMS: atom_id res chain seq x y z
N MET A 1 -23.54 20.90 23.13
CA MET A 1 -24.85 21.55 22.94
C MET A 1 -25.11 21.58 21.42
N HIS A 2 -26.32 21.18 21.01
CA HIS A 2 -26.83 20.92 19.64
C HIS A 2 -26.28 21.81 18.49
N LEU A 3 -26.11 21.36 17.23
CA LEU A 3 -27.07 20.74 16.27
C LEU A 3 -26.39 19.65 15.39
N ARG A 4 -26.91 18.41 15.27
CA ARG A 4 -27.97 17.85 14.36
C ARG A 4 -27.53 17.65 12.88
N THR A 5 -27.19 16.43 12.44
CA THR A 5 -28.01 15.41 11.70
C THR A 5 -28.55 15.79 10.31
N SER A 6 -28.10 15.07 9.26
CA SER A 6 -28.88 14.54 8.09
C SER A 6 -27.93 13.69 7.21
N ILE A 7 -28.00 12.35 7.19
CA ILE A 7 -28.95 11.45 6.48
C ILE A 7 -28.64 11.35 4.96
N ILE A 8 -27.92 10.29 4.57
CA ILE A 8 -28.33 9.35 3.50
C ILE A 8 -28.13 7.93 4.06
N LEU A 9 -29.07 7.57 4.93
CA LEU A 9 -29.45 6.21 5.33
C LEU A 9 -30.91 6.37 5.80
N SER A 10 -31.85 6.38 4.87
CA SER A 10 -33.28 6.04 5.05
C SER A 10 -34.12 6.49 3.85
N LEU A 11 -34.45 5.53 2.99
CA LEU A 11 -35.82 5.39 2.53
C LEU A 11 -36.21 3.95 2.86
N SER A 12 -37.18 3.83 3.75
CA SER A 12 -37.67 2.57 4.28
C SER A 12 -39.21 2.63 4.31
N VAL A 13 -39.82 1.45 4.20
CA VAL A 13 -41.04 1.01 4.91
C VAL A 13 -42.39 0.89 4.14
N LEU A 14 -42.92 -0.35 4.16
CA LEU A 14 -44.32 -0.87 4.14
C LEU A 14 -45.08 -1.11 2.81
N SER A 15 -45.05 -2.37 2.34
CA SER A 15 -46.25 -3.23 2.32
C SER A 15 -45.85 -4.72 2.41
N LEU A 16 -46.71 -5.49 3.08
CA LEU A 16 -46.50 -6.82 3.68
C LEU A 16 -46.50 -7.98 2.67
N GLY A 17 -45.89 -9.11 3.09
CA GLY A 17 -46.57 -10.40 2.98
C GLY A 17 -45.79 -11.58 2.42
N ALA A 18 -45.38 -12.45 3.35
CA ALA A 18 -45.30 -13.92 3.23
C ALA A 18 -43.96 -14.59 2.86
N CYS A 19 -43.58 -15.48 3.78
CA CYS A 19 -42.75 -16.68 3.63
C CYS A 19 -41.22 -16.55 3.77
N ILE A 20 -40.77 -16.33 5.02
CA ILE A 20 -39.54 -16.96 5.53
C ILE A 20 -39.97 -17.92 6.65
N SER A 21 -39.78 -19.21 6.42
CA SER A 21 -39.72 -20.22 7.47
C SER A 21 -38.27 -20.37 7.93
N ASN A 22 -38.08 -20.04 9.21
CA ASN A 22 -36.87 -20.22 10.02
C ASN A 22 -36.47 -21.72 10.15
N PRO A 23 -35.27 -22.02 10.66
CA PRO A 23 -35.21 -22.43 12.07
C PRO A 23 -34.15 -21.69 12.91
N SER A 24 -34.57 -21.44 14.15
CA SER A 24 -33.90 -20.95 15.37
C SER A 24 -32.75 -21.87 15.87
N SER A 25 -31.82 -21.54 16.78
CA SER A 25 -31.86 -20.64 17.97
C SER A 25 -30.48 -20.46 18.66
N ALA A 26 -30.15 -19.20 19.02
CA ALA A 26 -29.42 -18.66 20.22
C ALA A 26 -27.87 -18.77 20.41
N PRO A 27 -27.20 -17.87 21.20
CA PRO A 27 -27.59 -16.54 21.70
C PRO A 27 -26.65 -15.37 21.28
N THR A 28 -27.23 -14.19 21.24
CA THR A 28 -26.59 -12.87 21.08
C THR A 28 -25.92 -12.38 22.36
N SER A 29 -24.59 -12.21 22.35
CA SER A 29 -23.91 -11.25 23.22
C SER A 29 -22.51 -10.89 22.70
N SER A 30 -22.37 -9.75 22.02
CA SER A 30 -21.32 -8.77 22.33
C SER A 30 -21.56 -7.49 21.52
N SER A 31 -21.77 -6.41 22.25
CA SER A 31 -21.86 -5.04 21.77
C SER A 31 -20.48 -4.54 21.36
N SER A 32 -20.19 -4.60 20.06
CA SER A 32 -19.13 -3.81 19.42
C SER A 32 -19.78 -2.61 18.72
N SER A 33 -19.30 -1.40 19.02
CA SER A 33 -19.78 -0.13 18.44
C SER A 33 -19.18 0.19 17.07
N THR A 34 -18.65 -0.80 16.36
CA THR A 34 -18.23 -0.67 14.96
C THR A 34 -19.24 -1.44 14.12
N PRO A 35 -19.85 -0.84 13.08
CA PRO A 35 -20.80 -1.57 12.23
C PRO A 35 -20.10 -2.80 11.66
N ILE A 36 -20.54 -3.99 12.05
CA ILE A 36 -20.06 -5.24 11.46
C ILE A 36 -20.57 -5.22 10.02
N ASN A 37 -19.63 -5.14 9.07
CA ASN A 37 -19.89 -5.33 7.66
C ASN A 37 -20.75 -6.61 7.46
N PRO A 38 -21.91 -6.57 6.78
CA PRO A 38 -22.74 -7.75 6.52
C PRO A 38 -21.93 -8.98 6.03
N PHE A 39 -20.83 -8.74 5.32
CA PHE A 39 -19.92 -9.75 4.79
C PHE A 39 -19.16 -10.53 5.85
N ALA A 40 -18.85 -9.93 7.00
CA ALA A 40 -18.07 -10.61 8.03
C ALA A 40 -18.76 -11.90 8.49
N LYS A 41 -20.11 -11.95 8.49
CA LYS A 41 -20.86 -13.15 8.89
C LYS A 41 -20.64 -14.33 7.96
N ASP A 42 -20.73 -14.12 6.64
CA ASP A 42 -20.53 -15.19 5.66
C ASP A 42 -19.07 -15.67 5.68
N TYR A 43 -18.11 -14.74 5.75
CA TYR A 43 -16.70 -15.10 5.87
C TYR A 43 -16.44 -15.93 7.13
N ILE A 44 -16.90 -15.47 8.29
CA ILE A 44 -16.77 -16.23 9.55
C ILE A 44 -17.40 -17.62 9.41
N TYR A 45 -18.63 -17.69 8.89
CA TYR A 45 -19.36 -18.93 8.73
C TYR A 45 -18.59 -19.95 7.88
N TYR A 46 -18.18 -19.59 6.68
CA TYR A 46 -17.51 -20.52 5.76
C TYR A 46 -16.10 -20.90 6.22
N PHE A 47 -15.38 -20.02 6.92
CA PHE A 47 -14.12 -20.39 7.56
C PHE A 47 -14.30 -21.36 8.74
N GLU A 48 -15.44 -21.33 9.43
CA GLU A 48 -15.82 -22.30 10.46
C GLU A 48 -16.35 -23.62 9.85
N HIS A 49 -16.89 -23.59 8.62
CA HIS A 49 -17.55 -24.71 7.94
C HIS A 49 -16.93 -24.99 6.56
N LEU A 50 -15.67 -25.43 6.51
CA LEU A 50 -14.90 -25.60 5.26
C LEU A 50 -15.53 -26.56 4.24
N ASP A 51 -16.21 -27.62 4.68
CA ASP A 51 -16.88 -28.55 3.77
C ASP A 51 -18.11 -27.91 3.10
N GLU A 52 -18.83 -27.06 3.83
CA GLU A 52 -19.93 -26.27 3.28
C GLU A 52 -19.41 -25.16 2.37
N ALA A 53 -18.27 -24.56 2.71
CA ALA A 53 -17.58 -23.60 1.84
C ALA A 53 -17.21 -24.23 0.50
N LYS A 54 -16.70 -25.47 0.51
CA LYS A 54 -16.39 -26.22 -0.70
C LYS A 54 -17.65 -26.48 -1.54
N ALA A 55 -18.71 -27.03 -0.93
CA ALA A 55 -19.95 -27.32 -1.63
C ALA A 55 -20.59 -26.05 -2.21
N LYS A 56 -20.57 -24.95 -1.45
CA LYS A 56 -21.07 -23.65 -1.92
C LYS A 56 -20.23 -23.10 -3.06
N ASN A 57 -18.90 -23.17 -2.98
CA ASN A 57 -18.01 -22.73 -4.04
C ASN A 57 -18.27 -23.50 -5.36
N GLU A 58 -18.38 -24.83 -5.29
CA GLU A 58 -18.72 -25.68 -6.44
C GLU A 58 -20.07 -25.29 -7.05
N GLN A 59 -21.07 -25.03 -6.20
CA GLN A 59 -22.37 -24.52 -6.65
C GLN A 59 -22.24 -23.18 -7.36
N CYS A 60 -21.52 -22.21 -6.79
CA CYS A 60 -21.37 -20.87 -7.36
C CYS A 60 -20.66 -20.89 -8.72
N LEU A 61 -19.66 -21.76 -8.89
CA LEU A 61 -18.98 -21.96 -10.17
C LEU A 61 -19.92 -22.61 -11.20
N LYS A 62 -20.67 -23.64 -10.81
CA LYS A 62 -21.64 -24.32 -11.68
C LYS A 62 -22.77 -23.41 -12.13
N ASP A 63 -23.29 -22.61 -11.21
CA ASP A 63 -24.38 -21.65 -11.47
C ASP A 63 -23.88 -20.39 -12.20
N GLY A 64 -22.56 -20.30 -12.46
CA GLY A 64 -21.92 -19.21 -13.17
C GLY A 64 -22.09 -17.85 -12.48
N VAL A 65 -22.17 -17.82 -11.15
CA VAL A 65 -22.46 -16.60 -10.36
C VAL A 65 -21.44 -15.49 -10.66
N PHE A 66 -20.16 -15.83 -10.70
CA PHE A 66 -19.08 -14.87 -11.01
C PHE A 66 -19.10 -14.41 -12.47
N LYS A 67 -19.26 -15.35 -13.40
CA LYS A 67 -19.33 -15.05 -14.84
C LYS A 67 -20.50 -14.11 -15.19
N LYS A 68 -21.65 -14.28 -14.53
CA LYS A 68 -22.83 -13.41 -14.69
C LYS A 68 -22.56 -11.96 -14.28
N VAL A 69 -21.57 -11.72 -13.41
CA VAL A 69 -21.15 -10.38 -12.99
C VAL A 69 -19.87 -9.92 -13.67
N GLY A 70 -19.38 -10.67 -14.68
CA GLY A 70 -18.24 -10.30 -15.51
C GLY A 70 -16.88 -10.70 -14.94
N VAL A 71 -16.86 -11.56 -13.93
CA VAL A 71 -15.65 -11.98 -13.22
C VAL A 71 -15.20 -13.37 -13.69
N ASP A 72 -13.94 -13.49 -14.08
CA ASP A 72 -13.25 -14.73 -14.39
C ASP A 72 -12.45 -15.26 -13.19
N MET A 73 -12.98 -16.31 -12.56
CA MET A 73 -12.35 -16.94 -11.41
C MET A 73 -11.15 -17.83 -11.77
N GLU A 74 -10.91 -18.10 -13.06
CA GLU A 74 -9.72 -18.83 -13.52
C GLU A 74 -8.49 -17.91 -13.55
N ASN A 75 -8.70 -16.61 -13.80
CA ASN A 75 -7.64 -15.60 -13.79
C ASN A 75 -7.17 -15.29 -12.35
N ALA A 76 -5.86 -15.38 -12.11
CA ALA A 76 -5.26 -15.14 -10.79
C ALA A 76 -5.32 -13.66 -10.37
N ASP A 77 -5.18 -12.74 -11.33
CA ASP A 77 -5.17 -11.31 -11.07
C ASP A 77 -6.58 -10.82 -10.71
N GLU A 78 -7.61 -11.33 -11.41
CA GLU A 78 -9.01 -11.03 -11.07
C GLU A 78 -9.38 -11.53 -9.67
N ARG A 79 -8.97 -12.76 -9.34
CA ARG A 79 -9.15 -13.35 -8.00
C ARG A 79 -8.58 -12.48 -6.90
N GLN A 80 -7.43 -11.86 -7.15
CA GLN A 80 -6.82 -10.93 -6.22
C GLN A 80 -7.64 -9.63 -6.10
N MET A 81 -8.01 -9.02 -7.22
CA MET A 81 -8.74 -7.76 -7.24
C MET A 81 -10.10 -7.84 -6.54
N ILE A 82 -10.84 -8.92 -6.76
CA ILE A 82 -12.10 -9.23 -6.07
C ILE A 82 -11.94 -9.17 -4.56
N ALA A 83 -10.85 -9.76 -4.06
CA ALA A 83 -10.69 -9.95 -2.63
C ALA A 83 -10.07 -8.74 -1.94
N GLU A 84 -9.34 -7.92 -2.68
CA GLU A 84 -8.87 -6.61 -2.22
C GLU A 84 -10.00 -5.58 -2.22
N TYR A 85 -10.91 -5.65 -3.19
CA TYR A 85 -11.99 -4.68 -3.40
C TYR A 85 -13.38 -5.33 -3.57
N PRO A 86 -13.83 -6.20 -2.64
CA PRO A 86 -15.10 -6.92 -2.80
C PRO A 86 -16.30 -5.98 -2.81
N ASP A 87 -16.21 -4.88 -2.07
CA ASP A 87 -17.25 -3.87 -1.97
C ASP A 87 -17.55 -3.20 -3.32
N ASP A 88 -16.57 -3.12 -4.22
CA ASP A 88 -16.75 -2.49 -5.54
C ASP A 88 -17.58 -3.38 -6.47
N ILE A 89 -17.34 -4.70 -6.48
CA ILE A 89 -18.18 -5.65 -7.25
C ILE A 89 -19.61 -5.63 -6.71
N LEU A 90 -19.76 -5.61 -5.39
CA LEU A 90 -21.06 -5.61 -4.75
C LEU A 90 -21.83 -4.31 -5.00
N MET A 91 -21.14 -3.17 -4.95
CA MET A 91 -21.68 -1.87 -5.34
C MET A 91 -22.20 -1.86 -6.78
N LEU A 92 -21.49 -2.55 -7.68
CA LEU A 92 -21.87 -2.71 -9.09
C LEU A 92 -22.96 -3.77 -9.34
N ASN A 93 -23.34 -4.52 -8.30
CA ASN A 93 -24.35 -5.58 -8.37
C ASN A 93 -25.34 -5.49 -7.19
N PRO A 94 -26.02 -4.35 -7.00
CA PRO A 94 -26.91 -4.16 -5.87
C PRO A 94 -28.06 -5.17 -5.92
N GLY A 95 -28.35 -5.82 -4.79
CA GLY A 95 -29.42 -6.82 -4.67
C GLY A 95 -29.04 -8.24 -5.11
N ASN A 96 -27.81 -8.47 -5.56
CA ASN A 96 -27.31 -9.83 -5.80
C ASN A 96 -26.91 -10.49 -4.47
N ASN A 97 -27.90 -11.12 -3.83
CA ASN A 97 -27.74 -11.78 -2.53
C ASN A 97 -26.88 -13.07 -2.60
N GLU A 98 -26.62 -13.61 -3.80
CA GLU A 98 -25.82 -14.82 -3.97
C GLU A 98 -24.32 -14.52 -4.00
N LEU A 99 -23.94 -13.32 -4.44
CA LEU A 99 -22.55 -12.97 -4.72
C LEU A 99 -21.68 -12.95 -3.46
N SER A 100 -22.17 -12.37 -2.36
CA SER A 100 -21.45 -12.33 -1.07
C SER A 100 -21.14 -13.72 -0.52
N PRO A 101 -22.13 -14.60 -0.32
CA PRO A 101 -21.88 -15.96 0.12
C PRO A 101 -20.92 -16.72 -0.81
N CYS A 102 -21.02 -16.51 -2.12
CA CYS A 102 -20.11 -17.13 -3.09
C CYS A 102 -18.66 -16.66 -2.94
N PHE A 103 -18.42 -15.36 -2.73
CA PHE A 103 -17.06 -14.85 -2.48
C PHE A 103 -16.48 -15.37 -1.17
N ALA A 104 -17.29 -15.39 -0.10
CA ALA A 104 -16.87 -15.91 1.19
C ALA A 104 -16.53 -17.40 1.12
N ALA A 105 -17.39 -18.20 0.48
CA ALA A 105 -17.18 -19.62 0.25
C ALA A 105 -15.94 -19.90 -0.60
N TRP A 106 -15.74 -19.16 -1.69
CA TRP A 106 -14.55 -19.26 -2.53
C TRP A 106 -13.26 -18.97 -1.75
N THR A 107 -13.24 -17.88 -0.98
CA THR A 107 -12.08 -17.50 -0.17
C THR A 107 -11.75 -18.55 0.89
N ALA A 108 -12.77 -19.06 1.59
CA ALA A 108 -12.60 -20.12 2.58
C ALA A 108 -12.16 -21.45 1.95
N ASN A 109 -12.67 -21.79 0.76
CA ASN A 109 -12.29 -22.98 0.03
C ASN A 109 -10.81 -22.96 -0.38
N ASN A 110 -10.27 -21.82 -0.83
CA ASN A 110 -8.84 -21.70 -1.15
C ASN A 110 -7.96 -21.90 0.08
N ALA A 111 -8.36 -21.30 1.22
CA ALA A 111 -7.63 -21.45 2.46
C ALA A 111 -7.77 -22.85 3.11
N ALA A 112 -8.68 -23.69 2.64
CA ALA A 112 -9.04 -24.96 3.28
C ALA A 112 -7.90 -25.97 3.28
N GLU A 113 -7.22 -26.16 2.14
CA GLU A 113 -6.11 -27.11 2.03
C GLU A 113 -4.91 -26.68 2.88
N PRO A 114 -4.41 -25.42 2.80
CA PRO A 114 -3.33 -24.98 3.67
C PRO A 114 -3.68 -25.08 5.16
N LEU A 115 -4.93 -24.76 5.54
CA LEU A 115 -5.40 -24.87 6.91
C LEU A 115 -5.44 -26.33 7.39
N ARG A 116 -5.97 -27.26 6.59
CA ARG A 116 -5.99 -28.70 6.90
C ARG A 116 -4.58 -29.26 7.05
N LYS A 117 -3.67 -28.91 6.15
CA LYS A 117 -2.26 -29.31 6.23
C LYS A 117 -1.62 -28.82 7.53
N TRP A 118 -1.83 -27.55 7.89
CA TRP A 118 -1.35 -27.01 9.16
C TRP A 118 -1.98 -27.72 10.37
N GLN A 119 -3.29 -28.04 10.33
CA GLN A 119 -3.97 -28.78 11.41
C GLN A 119 -3.39 -30.18 11.59
N GLU A 120 -3.10 -30.91 10.51
CA GLU A 120 -2.48 -32.23 10.56
C GLU A 120 -1.05 -32.18 11.10
N GLU A 121 -0.24 -31.23 10.64
CA GLU A 121 1.12 -31.01 11.14
C GLU A 121 1.11 -30.66 12.63
N ASN A 122 0.18 -29.81 13.08
CA ASN A 122 0.03 -29.47 14.48
C ASN A 122 -0.49 -30.63 15.32
N LYS A 123 -1.41 -31.46 14.80
CA LYS A 123 -1.87 -32.67 15.48
C LYS A 123 -0.71 -33.64 15.71
N LYS A 124 0.13 -33.86 14.70
CA LYS A 124 1.35 -34.69 14.83
C LYS A 124 2.34 -34.11 15.85
N LYS A 125 2.54 -32.79 15.85
CA LYS A 125 3.35 -32.10 16.86
C LYS A 125 2.77 -32.27 18.27
N GLU A 126 1.47 -32.16 18.43
CA GLU A 126 0.78 -32.33 19.71
C GLU A 126 0.87 -33.78 20.21
N GLU A 127 0.69 -34.78 19.35
CA GLU A 127 0.88 -36.19 19.71
C GLU A 127 2.32 -36.48 20.15
N LEU A 128 3.31 -35.86 19.49
CA LEU A 128 4.71 -35.95 19.89
C LEU A 128 4.96 -35.25 21.23
N ASN A 129 4.36 -34.07 21.45
CA ASN A 129 4.43 -33.34 22.71
C ASN A 129 3.79 -34.13 23.85
N GLN A 130 2.66 -34.81 23.63
CA GLN A 130 2.03 -35.67 24.63
C GLN A 130 2.92 -36.87 24.99
N LYS A 131 3.59 -37.48 24.01
CA LYS A 131 4.58 -38.55 24.27
C LYS A 131 5.76 -38.02 25.09
N PHE A 132 6.25 -36.84 24.73
CA PHE A 132 7.30 -36.14 25.45
C PHE A 132 6.89 -35.84 26.91
N GLU A 133 5.71 -35.26 27.12
CA GLU A 133 5.19 -34.94 28.46
C GLU A 133 5.02 -36.18 29.34
N LYS A 134 4.52 -37.29 28.78
CA LYS A 134 4.45 -38.56 29.52
C LYS A 134 5.84 -39.05 29.97
N GLN A 135 6.86 -38.91 29.12
CA GLN A 135 8.24 -39.25 29.49
C GLN A 135 8.77 -38.31 30.58
N VAL A 136 8.53 -37.01 30.45
CA VAL A 136 8.94 -36.00 31.45
C VAL A 136 8.32 -36.29 32.81
N ILE A 137 7.00 -36.53 32.88
CA ILE A 137 6.31 -36.82 34.15
C ILE A 137 6.86 -38.09 34.78
N ARG A 138 7.05 -39.15 33.99
CA ARG A 138 7.63 -40.41 34.48
C ARG A 138 9.03 -40.18 35.07
N LEU A 139 9.92 -39.51 34.32
CA LEU A 139 11.29 -39.22 34.76
C LEU A 139 11.29 -38.32 35.99
N LYS A 140 10.42 -37.29 36.04
CA LYS A 140 10.23 -36.41 37.19
C LYS A 140 9.90 -37.21 38.45
N THR A 141 8.87 -38.06 38.41
CA THR A 141 8.46 -38.88 39.57
C THR A 141 9.54 -39.88 40.00
N GLU A 142 10.24 -40.51 39.05
CA GLU A 142 11.35 -41.41 39.36
C GLU A 142 12.52 -40.68 40.04
N TRP A 143 12.85 -39.48 39.56
CA TRP A 143 14.01 -38.71 40.01
C TRP A 143 13.75 -37.86 41.24
N GLU A 144 12.53 -37.38 41.49
CA GLU A 144 12.16 -36.72 42.75
C GLU A 144 12.49 -37.59 43.96
N LYS A 145 12.21 -38.89 43.86
CA LYS A 145 12.57 -39.87 44.91
C LYS A 145 14.09 -40.05 45.02
N LYS A 146 14.75 -40.20 43.87
CA LYS A 146 16.21 -40.40 43.79
C LYS A 146 16.99 -39.23 44.40
N TYR A 147 16.47 -38.02 44.24
CA TYR A 147 17.12 -36.77 44.63
C TYR A 147 16.39 -36.05 45.77
N ALA A 148 15.62 -36.78 46.58
CA ALA A 148 14.81 -36.19 47.66
C ALA A 148 15.66 -35.36 48.63
N ASN A 149 16.86 -35.83 48.96
CA ASN A 149 17.75 -35.23 49.95
C ASN A 149 18.72 -34.16 49.39
N GLU A 150 18.72 -33.94 48.07
CA GLU A 150 19.59 -32.92 47.45
C GLU A 150 18.90 -31.53 47.52
N ASP A 151 19.63 -30.51 47.98
CA ASP A 151 19.19 -29.10 47.94
C ASP A 151 19.15 -28.58 46.50
N TRP A 152 18.38 -27.53 46.22
CA TRP A 152 18.25 -26.96 44.88
C TRP A 152 19.60 -26.51 44.28
N ASN A 153 20.56 -26.06 45.11
CA ASN A 153 21.89 -25.64 44.66
C ASN A 153 22.79 -26.79 44.23
N THR A 154 22.65 -27.97 44.84
CA THR A 154 23.49 -29.13 44.54
C THR A 154 22.82 -30.07 43.55
N PHE A 155 21.49 -30.15 43.60
CA PHE A 155 20.65 -31.01 42.77
C PHE A 155 20.92 -30.83 41.27
N TYR A 156 20.87 -29.59 40.79
CA TYR A 156 20.91 -29.32 39.36
C TYR A 156 22.20 -29.81 38.66
N PRO A 157 23.41 -29.42 39.10
CA PRO A 157 24.65 -29.93 38.50
C PRO A 157 24.83 -31.43 38.73
N GLU A 158 24.35 -31.97 39.86
CA GLU A 158 24.50 -33.39 40.20
C GLU A 158 23.60 -34.29 39.34
N ALA A 159 22.35 -33.90 39.12
CA ALA A 159 21.41 -34.59 38.24
C ALA A 159 21.90 -34.57 36.79
N LEU A 160 22.37 -33.43 36.29
CA LEU A 160 22.92 -33.35 34.93
C LEU A 160 24.10 -34.29 34.71
N ARG A 161 24.99 -34.42 35.71
CA ARG A 161 26.15 -35.32 35.67
C ARG A 161 25.73 -36.78 35.75
N LYS A 162 24.91 -37.16 36.74
CA LYS A 162 24.51 -38.57 36.99
C LYS A 162 23.63 -39.13 35.88
N GLU A 163 22.76 -38.31 35.30
CA GLU A 163 21.86 -38.73 34.21
C GLU A 163 22.49 -38.63 32.81
N SER A 164 23.80 -38.29 32.76
CA SER A 164 24.59 -38.19 31.53
C SER A 164 23.95 -37.30 30.46
N VAL A 165 23.31 -36.21 30.88
CA VAL A 165 22.64 -35.27 29.97
C VAL A 165 23.71 -34.44 29.26
N GLN A 166 24.03 -34.81 28.01
CA GLN A 166 24.98 -34.07 27.19
C GLN A 166 24.50 -32.64 26.92
N THR A 167 25.30 -31.66 27.30
CA THR A 167 24.93 -30.25 27.37
C THR A 167 24.76 -29.53 26.02
N ARG A 168 25.05 -30.17 24.87
CA ARG A 168 25.04 -29.44 23.59
C ARG A 168 24.93 -30.23 22.29
N ASN A 169 24.66 -31.53 22.31
CA ASN A 169 24.55 -32.28 21.06
C ASN A 169 23.18 -32.07 20.40
N ARG A 170 23.17 -31.33 19.29
CA ARG A 170 21.99 -31.07 18.42
C ARG A 170 21.39 -32.33 17.78
N LYS A 171 22.00 -33.51 17.94
CA LYS A 171 21.43 -34.80 17.52
C LYS A 171 20.37 -35.24 18.55
N ASN A 172 19.21 -34.60 18.46
CA ASN A 172 17.99 -34.81 19.25
C ASN A 172 17.65 -36.30 19.43
N ARG A 173 17.91 -36.86 20.61
CA ARG A 173 17.08 -37.95 21.14
C ARG A 173 16.01 -37.32 22.02
N LEU A 174 14.74 -37.55 21.69
CA LEU A 174 13.57 -37.10 22.46
C LEU A 174 13.75 -37.34 23.97
N GLU A 175 14.36 -38.48 24.31
CA GLU A 175 14.72 -38.89 25.66
C GLU A 175 15.66 -37.90 26.36
N ASN A 176 16.75 -37.45 25.73
CA ASN A 176 17.68 -36.50 26.37
C ASN A 176 17.01 -35.14 26.64
N ARG A 177 16.09 -34.72 25.76
CA ARG A 177 15.28 -33.52 25.99
C ARG A 177 14.32 -33.73 27.16
N ALA A 178 13.69 -34.91 27.25
CA ALA A 178 12.75 -35.23 28.32
C ALA A 178 13.47 -35.32 29.69
N LYS A 179 14.67 -35.90 29.71
CA LYS A 179 15.57 -35.89 30.88
C LYS A 179 15.87 -34.47 31.33
N ARG A 180 16.27 -33.59 30.41
CA ARG A 180 16.59 -32.20 30.76
C ARG A 180 15.38 -31.46 31.31
N GLU A 181 14.23 -31.59 30.67
CA GLU A 181 12.98 -30.97 31.11
C GLU A 181 12.52 -31.50 32.48
N ALA A 182 12.66 -32.81 32.73
CA ALA A 182 12.36 -33.39 34.05
C ALA A 182 13.25 -32.80 35.15
N ILE A 183 14.56 -32.66 34.90
CA ILE A 183 15.49 -32.00 35.83
C ILE A 183 15.10 -30.54 36.06
N ASP A 184 14.77 -29.80 34.99
CA ASP A 184 14.36 -28.40 35.09
C ASP A 184 13.06 -28.26 35.92
N ARG A 185 12.09 -29.18 35.81
CA ARG A 185 10.87 -29.18 36.64
C ARG A 185 11.13 -29.50 38.12
N ILE A 186 11.94 -30.51 38.41
CA ILE A 186 12.33 -30.82 39.80
C ILE A 186 13.08 -29.65 40.43
N PHE A 187 13.94 -29.00 39.63
CA PHE A 187 14.65 -27.80 40.06
C PHE A 187 13.70 -26.68 40.44
N VAL A 188 12.69 -26.41 39.60
CA VAL A 188 11.67 -25.38 39.91
C VAL A 188 10.96 -25.67 41.23
N ASP A 189 10.56 -26.92 41.46
CA ASP A 189 9.91 -27.32 42.71
C ASP A 189 10.83 -27.13 43.92
N LYS A 190 12.11 -27.55 43.83
CA LYS A 190 13.08 -27.40 44.92
C LYS A 190 13.51 -25.94 45.16
N ALA A 191 13.59 -25.14 44.10
CA ALA A 191 14.02 -23.74 44.16
C ALA A 191 12.85 -22.78 44.44
N GLU A 192 11.64 -23.27 44.70
CA GLU A 192 10.42 -22.47 44.86
C GLU A 192 10.60 -21.26 45.83
N PRO A 193 11.20 -21.39 47.03
CA PRO A 193 11.38 -20.24 47.91
C PRO A 193 12.23 -19.12 47.28
N PHE A 194 13.30 -19.51 46.57
CA PHE A 194 14.19 -18.58 45.90
C PHE A 194 13.55 -17.97 44.65
N LEU A 195 12.79 -18.76 43.89
CA LEU A 195 12.00 -18.27 42.77
C LEU A 195 10.95 -17.25 43.23
N ASN A 196 10.26 -17.52 44.34
CA ASN A 196 9.25 -16.62 44.90
C ASN A 196 9.87 -15.27 45.32
N GLU A 197 11.07 -15.28 45.90
CA GLU A 197 11.82 -14.04 46.18
C GLU A 197 12.10 -13.26 44.89
N LEU A 198 12.67 -13.92 43.87
CA LEU A 198 12.97 -13.29 42.58
C LEU A 198 11.71 -12.78 41.87
N LYS A 199 10.57 -13.47 42.00
CA LYS A 199 9.28 -13.06 41.41
C LYS A 199 8.77 -11.73 41.97
N THR A 200 9.12 -11.36 43.20
CA THR A 200 8.76 -10.03 43.76
C THR A 200 9.45 -8.88 43.05
N LYS A 201 10.57 -9.14 42.37
CA LYS A 201 11.39 -8.14 41.70
C LYS A 201 10.88 -7.87 40.27
N ASN A 202 11.01 -6.64 39.80
CA ASN A 202 10.70 -6.29 38.42
C ASN A 202 11.85 -6.70 37.47
N ILE A 203 11.61 -6.65 36.15
CA ILE A 203 12.58 -7.07 35.13
C ILE A 203 13.88 -6.25 35.20
N GLU A 204 13.79 -4.95 35.46
CA GLU A 204 14.95 -4.06 35.54
C GLU A 204 15.86 -4.38 36.73
N THR A 205 15.27 -4.58 37.91
CA THR A 205 15.97 -4.99 39.13
C THR A 205 16.60 -6.35 38.94
N LEU A 206 15.84 -7.33 38.41
CA LEU A 206 16.36 -8.66 38.11
C LEU A 206 17.57 -8.57 37.19
N THR A 207 17.49 -7.77 36.12
CA THR A 207 18.58 -7.56 35.15
C THR A 207 19.86 -7.01 35.80
N LYS A 208 19.72 -6.04 36.71
CA LYS A 208 20.86 -5.45 37.44
C LYS A 208 21.51 -6.45 38.40
N GLU A 209 20.70 -7.25 39.07
CA GLU A 209 21.12 -8.23 40.06
C GLU A 209 21.61 -9.56 39.46
N ILE A 210 21.45 -9.79 38.14
CA ILE A 210 21.96 -11.00 37.48
C ILE A 210 23.45 -11.17 37.80
N PRO A 211 23.87 -12.29 38.41
CA PRO A 211 25.26 -12.55 38.70
C PRO A 211 26.16 -12.47 37.46
N GLN A 212 27.38 -11.95 37.62
CA GLN A 212 28.36 -11.83 36.53
C GLN A 212 28.63 -13.18 35.84
N SER A 213 28.55 -14.29 36.58
CA SER A 213 28.69 -15.65 36.07
C SER A 213 27.60 -16.03 35.05
N CYS A 214 26.40 -15.48 35.18
CA CYS A 214 25.26 -15.72 34.31
C CYS A 214 25.32 -14.95 32.97
N ARG A 215 26.32 -14.08 32.82
CA ARG A 215 26.57 -13.29 31.61
C ARG A 215 27.54 -13.98 30.63
N LYS A 216 27.93 -15.24 30.91
CA LYS A 216 28.85 -16.06 30.08
C LYS A 216 28.13 -17.28 29.48
N GLY A 217 28.74 -17.90 28.45
CA GLY A 217 28.13 -18.96 27.61
C GLY A 217 27.91 -20.36 28.21
N ALA A 218 27.82 -20.49 29.54
CA ALA A 218 27.56 -21.75 30.27
C ALA A 218 26.66 -21.55 31.51
N TRP A 219 25.85 -20.49 31.52
CA TRP A 219 24.94 -20.16 32.62
C TRP A 219 23.91 -21.25 32.89
N ASP A 220 23.59 -22.06 31.87
CA ASP A 220 22.61 -23.14 31.92
C ASP A 220 23.05 -24.32 32.80
N LEU A 221 24.25 -24.28 33.38
CA LEU A 221 24.75 -25.22 34.37
C LEU A 221 24.73 -24.69 35.80
N ILE A 222 24.46 -23.39 35.98
CA ILE A 222 24.53 -22.72 37.27
C ILE A 222 23.09 -22.59 37.83
N PRO A 223 22.78 -23.21 38.98
CA PRO A 223 21.45 -23.19 39.59
C PRO A 223 20.87 -21.78 39.72
N SER A 224 21.64 -20.83 40.25
CA SER A 224 21.20 -19.45 40.43
C SER A 224 20.86 -18.79 39.09
N CYS A 225 21.68 -18.97 38.06
CA CYS A 225 21.40 -18.46 36.71
C CYS A 225 20.12 -19.06 36.10
N LYS A 226 19.86 -20.34 36.37
CA LYS A 226 18.62 -21.02 35.96
C LYS A 226 17.40 -20.44 36.65
N ALA A 227 17.48 -20.12 37.94
CA ALA A 227 16.39 -19.44 38.65
C ALA A 227 16.07 -18.07 38.03
N TYR A 228 17.10 -17.25 37.75
CA TYR A 228 16.91 -15.97 37.04
C TYR A 228 16.29 -16.19 35.65
N TYR A 229 16.71 -17.20 34.89
CA TYR A 229 16.13 -17.54 33.59
C TYR A 229 14.63 -17.85 33.69
N HIS A 230 14.21 -18.69 34.64
CA HIS A 230 12.80 -19.06 34.80
C HIS A 230 11.93 -17.84 35.11
N VAL A 231 12.33 -17.01 36.08
CA VAL A 231 11.56 -15.82 36.47
C VAL A 231 11.54 -14.78 35.36
N LEU A 232 12.66 -14.55 34.67
CA LEU A 232 12.70 -13.63 33.54
C LEU A 232 11.84 -14.14 32.38
N LYS A 233 11.90 -15.44 32.06
CA LYS A 233 11.08 -16.05 31.02
C LYS A 233 9.59 -15.89 31.31
N GLU A 234 9.16 -16.16 32.54
CA GLU A 234 7.78 -16.00 32.99
C GLU A 234 7.32 -14.54 32.81
N LYS A 235 8.05 -13.59 33.41
CA LYS A 235 7.71 -12.15 33.32
C LYS A 235 7.76 -11.59 31.91
N LEU A 236 8.72 -12.03 31.07
CA LEU A 236 8.80 -11.60 29.67
C LEU A 236 7.69 -12.23 28.82
N SER A 237 7.21 -13.43 29.17
CA SER A 237 6.11 -14.07 28.44
C SER A 237 4.76 -13.36 28.61
N GLU A 238 4.60 -12.56 29.67
CA GLU A 238 3.44 -11.69 29.89
C GLU A 238 3.45 -10.44 28.99
N LYS A 239 4.59 -10.13 28.36
CA LYS A 239 4.74 -8.98 27.45
C LYS A 239 4.22 -9.29 26.06
N THR A 240 3.66 -8.27 25.41
CA THR A 240 3.31 -8.31 23.98
C THR A 240 4.57 -8.38 23.11
N LEU A 241 4.43 -8.85 21.87
CA LEU A 241 5.55 -8.88 20.91
C LEU A 241 6.11 -7.47 20.64
N SER A 242 5.25 -6.46 20.58
CA SER A 242 5.66 -5.06 20.39
C SER A 242 6.45 -4.52 21.59
N GLU A 243 6.03 -4.85 22.82
CA GLU A 243 6.81 -4.53 24.03
C GLU A 243 8.19 -5.21 24.00
N LEU A 244 8.24 -6.49 23.62
CA LEU A 244 9.50 -7.23 23.48
C LEU A 244 10.40 -6.64 22.39
N ALA A 245 9.87 -6.23 21.24
CA ALA A 245 10.65 -5.56 20.19
C ALA A 245 11.17 -4.17 20.65
N GLY A 246 10.38 -3.43 21.42
CA GLY A 246 10.82 -2.19 22.06
C GLY A 246 12.03 -2.40 22.99
N MET A 247 12.04 -3.52 23.73
CA MET A 247 13.17 -3.93 24.57
C MET A 247 14.39 -4.37 23.75
N GLU A 248 14.21 -4.87 22.52
CA GLU A 248 15.28 -5.35 21.63
C GLU A 248 16.35 -4.29 21.35
N LYS A 249 15.94 -3.01 21.28
CA LYS A 249 16.86 -1.87 21.05
C LYS A 249 17.92 -1.73 22.14
N GLN A 250 17.65 -2.18 23.37
CA GLN A 250 18.64 -2.23 24.45
C GLN A 250 19.66 -3.38 24.29
N TYR A 251 19.35 -4.37 23.45
CA TYR A 251 20.19 -5.55 23.21
C TYR A 251 20.88 -5.57 21.84
N LYS A 252 20.41 -4.78 20.86
CA LYS A 252 20.93 -4.71 19.46
C LYS A 252 22.33 -4.12 19.30
N GLY A 253 22.96 -3.59 20.35
CA GLY A 253 24.35 -3.12 20.32
C GLY A 253 25.40 -4.23 20.09
N ALA A 254 25.03 -5.51 20.18
CA ALA A 254 25.91 -6.64 19.96
C ALA A 254 25.38 -7.50 18.80
N LYS A 255 26.09 -7.50 17.65
CA LYS A 255 25.82 -8.35 16.47
C LYS A 255 25.73 -9.86 16.77
N HIS A 256 26.07 -10.27 17.98
CA HIS A 256 25.70 -11.55 18.57
C HIS A 256 25.22 -11.25 19.99
N LEU A 257 23.92 -11.38 20.30
CA LEU A 257 23.51 -11.43 21.71
C LEU A 257 24.39 -12.50 22.37
N PRO A 258 25.22 -12.16 23.38
CA PRO A 258 25.91 -13.18 24.13
C PRO A 258 24.86 -14.15 24.66
N ALA A 259 25.17 -15.44 24.72
CA ALA A 259 24.27 -16.46 25.27
C ALA A 259 24.12 -16.29 26.79
N THR A 260 23.61 -15.14 27.24
CA THR A 260 23.33 -14.80 28.63
C THR A 260 21.94 -15.29 29.02
N VAL A 261 21.70 -15.40 30.33
CA VAL A 261 20.38 -15.71 30.90
C VAL A 261 19.28 -14.81 30.33
N GLN A 262 19.53 -13.50 30.31
CA GLN A 262 18.55 -12.50 29.88
C GLN A 262 18.22 -12.63 28.39
N SER A 263 19.24 -12.77 27.55
CA SER A 263 19.07 -12.98 26.10
C SER A 263 18.30 -14.27 25.79
N ALA A 264 18.55 -15.34 26.55
CA ALA A 264 17.85 -16.61 26.39
C ALA A 264 16.39 -16.54 26.85
N ALA A 265 16.12 -15.90 27.98
CA ALA A 265 14.76 -15.67 28.48
C ALA A 265 13.94 -14.83 27.50
N TYR A 266 14.54 -13.76 26.97
CA TYR A 266 13.95 -12.91 25.95
C TYR A 266 13.59 -13.69 24.67
N ARG A 267 14.55 -14.43 24.08
CA ARG A 267 14.29 -15.24 22.89
C ARG A 267 13.18 -16.26 23.11
N SER A 268 13.16 -16.91 24.27
CA SER A 268 12.11 -17.87 24.62
C SER A 268 10.73 -17.23 24.73
N ALA A 269 10.65 -16.00 25.25
CA ALA A 269 9.39 -15.26 25.33
C ALA A 269 8.90 -14.82 23.95
N VAL A 270 9.80 -14.33 23.08
CA VAL A 270 9.49 -13.99 21.69
C VAL A 270 8.96 -15.21 20.94
N GLU A 271 9.69 -16.33 20.97
CA GLU A 271 9.27 -17.57 20.30
C GLU A 271 7.91 -18.06 20.79
N GLY A 272 7.72 -18.14 22.12
CA GLY A 272 6.46 -18.60 22.69
C GLY A 272 5.26 -17.69 22.40
N ASN A 273 5.45 -16.37 22.39
CA ASN A 273 4.37 -15.44 22.06
C ASN A 273 4.08 -15.41 20.54
N SER A 274 5.10 -15.58 19.70
CA SER A 274 4.92 -15.76 18.26
C SER A 274 4.11 -17.02 17.93
N GLU A 275 4.45 -18.16 18.54
CA GLU A 275 3.71 -19.43 18.34
C GLU A 275 2.25 -19.35 18.82
N LYS A 276 2.01 -18.71 19.97
CA LYS A 276 0.63 -18.49 20.48
C LYS A 276 -0.20 -17.64 19.52
N MET A 277 0.39 -16.56 19.01
CA MET A 277 -0.26 -15.67 18.06
C MET A 277 -0.52 -16.39 16.74
N ASP A 278 0.49 -17.05 16.17
CA ASP A 278 0.37 -17.89 14.97
C ASP A 278 -0.83 -18.84 15.05
N LYS A 279 -0.88 -19.64 16.12
CA LYS A 279 -1.95 -20.59 16.36
C LYS A 279 -3.32 -19.93 16.49
N ALA A 280 -3.39 -18.78 17.16
CA ALA A 280 -4.63 -18.05 17.34
C ALA A 280 -5.17 -17.50 16.00
N LEU A 281 -4.30 -16.93 15.14
CA LEU A 281 -4.70 -16.36 13.85
C LEU A 281 -5.02 -17.44 12.80
N MET A 282 -4.36 -18.60 12.87
CA MET A 282 -4.67 -19.75 12.01
C MET A 282 -6.06 -20.33 12.30
N LEU A 283 -6.48 -20.36 13.56
CA LEU A 283 -7.72 -21.00 14.01
C LEU A 283 -8.95 -20.07 14.04
N ASP A 284 -8.75 -18.76 14.25
CA ASP A 284 -9.84 -17.82 14.47
C ASP A 284 -9.79 -16.69 13.42
N TYR A 285 -10.71 -16.77 12.45
CA TYR A 285 -10.85 -15.77 11.39
C TYR A 285 -11.08 -14.36 11.95
N ARG A 286 -11.89 -14.21 13.02
CA ARG A 286 -12.23 -12.88 13.56
C ARG A 286 -11.00 -12.22 14.14
N LYS A 287 -10.20 -12.97 14.89
CA LYS A 287 -8.92 -12.49 15.42
C LYS A 287 -7.97 -12.13 14.29
N ARG A 288 -7.83 -13.01 13.29
CA ARG A 288 -6.98 -12.75 12.11
C ARG A 288 -7.37 -11.46 11.39
N ASN A 289 -8.64 -11.29 11.08
CA ASN A 289 -9.13 -10.10 10.39
C ASN A 289 -8.94 -8.82 11.23
N THR A 290 -9.19 -8.90 12.53
CA THR A 290 -8.98 -7.77 13.44
C THR A 290 -7.51 -7.35 13.48
N GLU A 291 -6.60 -8.32 13.61
CA GLU A 291 -5.16 -8.05 13.65
C GLU A 291 -4.66 -7.50 12.32
N TYR A 292 -5.11 -8.08 11.20
CA TYR A 292 -4.81 -7.58 9.85
C TYR A 292 -5.18 -6.10 9.70
N MET A 293 -6.41 -5.73 10.06
CA MET A 293 -6.87 -4.34 9.95
C MET A 293 -6.07 -3.39 10.84
N GLN A 294 -5.71 -3.82 12.06
CA GLN A 294 -4.86 -3.02 12.95
C GLN A 294 -3.46 -2.83 12.38
N CYS A 295 -2.88 -3.88 11.80
CA CYS A 295 -1.57 -3.83 11.17
C CYS A 295 -1.54 -2.94 9.93
N ALA A 296 -2.52 -3.08 9.03
CA ALA A 296 -2.66 -2.23 7.86
C ALA A 296 -2.71 -0.75 8.28
N LYS A 297 -3.51 -0.42 9.30
CA LYS A 297 -3.59 0.94 9.84
C LYS A 297 -2.27 1.42 10.44
N LYS A 298 -1.65 0.65 11.34
CA LYS A 298 -0.37 1.02 11.99
C LYS A 298 0.72 1.31 10.97
N ILE A 299 0.83 0.45 9.96
CA ILE A 299 1.83 0.58 8.90
C ILE A 299 1.52 1.78 8.00
N GLY A 300 0.25 1.94 7.58
CA GLY A 300 -0.20 3.10 6.80
C GLY A 300 0.06 4.42 7.52
N ASP A 301 -0.32 4.55 8.79
CA ASP A 301 -0.06 5.73 9.63
C ASP A 301 1.45 6.03 9.71
N LYS A 302 2.28 4.99 9.80
CA LYS A 302 3.75 5.12 9.84
C LYS A 302 4.32 5.56 8.49
N ILE A 303 3.85 5.01 7.38
CA ILE A 303 4.20 5.44 6.02
C ILE A 303 3.83 6.92 5.86
N ALA A 304 2.59 7.31 6.19
CA ALA A 304 2.12 8.69 6.10
C ALA A 304 3.00 9.67 6.89
N ALA A 305 3.40 9.32 8.12
CA ALA A 305 4.24 10.16 8.97
C ALA A 305 5.72 10.22 8.56
N THR A 306 6.23 9.30 7.74
CA THR A 306 7.67 9.20 7.42
C THR A 306 8.01 10.10 6.21
N PRO A 307 8.86 11.13 6.31
CA PRO A 307 9.20 11.98 5.17
C PRO A 307 9.67 11.16 3.96
N PHE A 308 9.21 11.51 2.76
CA PHE A 308 9.62 10.80 1.56
C PHE A 308 11.03 11.24 1.14
N GLN A 309 11.91 10.28 0.85
CA GLN A 309 13.31 10.49 0.49
C GLN A 309 13.63 9.57 -0.69
N MET A 310 13.73 10.16 -1.90
CA MET A 310 13.97 9.40 -3.14
C MET A 310 15.29 8.59 -3.12
N ASP A 311 16.29 9.02 -2.34
CA ASP A 311 17.57 8.34 -2.17
C ASP A 311 17.48 7.10 -1.24
N LYS A 312 16.32 6.88 -0.59
CA LYS A 312 16.09 5.78 0.37
C LYS A 312 14.93 4.90 -0.03
N THR A 313 14.79 4.57 -1.31
CA THR A 313 13.75 3.66 -1.81
C THR A 313 13.70 2.31 -1.06
N GLY A 314 14.84 1.81 -0.56
CA GLY A 314 14.90 0.60 0.27
C GLY A 314 14.19 0.68 1.64
N ASP A 315 13.99 1.89 2.18
CA ASP A 315 13.28 2.14 3.44
C ASP A 315 11.75 2.10 3.26
N TYR A 316 11.26 1.90 2.03
CA TYR A 316 9.83 1.84 1.71
C TYR A 316 9.38 0.43 1.31
N THR A 317 9.85 -0.58 2.05
CA THR A 317 9.48 -1.98 1.84
C THR A 317 8.71 -2.51 3.05
N PHE A 318 7.89 -3.56 2.84
CA PHE A 318 7.25 -4.24 3.96
C PHE A 318 8.27 -4.70 5.01
N SER A 319 9.45 -5.17 4.57
CA SER A 319 10.54 -5.56 5.46
C SER A 319 10.92 -4.44 6.45
N PHE A 320 11.08 -3.20 5.97
CA PHE A 320 11.43 -2.06 6.81
C PHE A 320 10.37 -1.77 7.88
N TYR A 321 9.09 -1.69 7.47
CA TYR A 321 8.00 -1.40 8.41
C TYR A 321 7.72 -2.57 9.36
N SER A 322 7.99 -3.79 8.92
CA SER A 322 7.79 -5.00 9.72
C SER A 322 8.75 -5.10 10.92
N GLU A 323 9.91 -4.45 10.87
CA GLU A 323 10.82 -4.35 12.02
C GLU A 323 10.22 -3.58 13.20
N LEU A 324 9.27 -2.68 12.92
CA LEU A 324 8.60 -1.86 13.93
C LEU A 324 7.41 -2.59 14.56
N TYR A 325 6.83 -3.55 13.84
CA TYR A 325 5.57 -4.21 14.19
C TYR A 325 5.71 -5.74 14.00
N PRO A 326 6.37 -6.45 14.93
CA PRO A 326 6.59 -7.90 14.83
C PRO A 326 5.28 -8.69 14.76
N GLU A 327 4.20 -8.20 15.38
CA GLU A 327 2.86 -8.80 15.27
C GLU A 327 2.35 -8.81 13.82
N CYS A 328 2.72 -7.81 13.03
CA CYS A 328 2.32 -7.68 11.63
C CYS A 328 3.10 -8.63 10.73
N VAL A 329 4.34 -9.01 11.09
CA VAL A 329 5.09 -10.08 10.41
C VAL A 329 4.33 -11.40 10.51
N ILE A 330 3.92 -11.78 11.72
CA ILE A 330 3.20 -13.04 11.95
C ILE A 330 1.86 -13.02 11.22
N THR A 331 1.14 -11.90 11.30
CA THR A 331 -0.13 -11.73 10.60
C THR A 331 0.05 -11.89 9.09
N ASN A 332 1.04 -11.23 8.49
CA ASN A 332 1.34 -11.38 7.07
C ASN A 332 1.68 -12.83 6.69
N GLN A 333 2.52 -13.50 7.48
CA GLN A 333 2.88 -14.91 7.25
C GLN A 333 1.69 -15.87 7.37
N VAL A 334 0.72 -15.58 8.24
CA VAL A 334 -0.53 -16.34 8.33
C VAL A 334 -1.38 -16.10 7.08
N MET A 335 -1.51 -14.85 6.64
CA MET A 335 -2.26 -14.52 5.42
C MET A 335 -1.66 -15.23 4.20
N GLU A 336 -0.33 -15.19 4.04
CA GLU A 336 0.38 -15.86 2.95
C GLU A 336 0.25 -17.39 3.00
N ARG A 337 0.41 -18.00 4.19
CA ARG A 337 0.25 -19.47 4.33
C ARG A 337 -1.17 -19.94 4.05
N LEU A 338 -2.17 -19.12 4.34
CA LEU A 338 -3.57 -19.42 4.02
C LEU A 338 -3.94 -19.01 2.59
N GLU A 339 -2.96 -18.59 1.79
CA GLU A 339 -3.14 -18.13 0.40
C GLU A 339 -4.22 -17.04 0.29
N LEU A 340 -4.28 -16.17 1.31
CA LEU A 340 -5.25 -15.09 1.34
C LEU A 340 -4.76 -13.96 0.41
N PRO A 341 -5.64 -13.46 -0.47
CA PRO A 341 -5.26 -12.59 -1.59
C PRO A 341 -4.78 -11.17 -1.18
N SER A 342 -5.27 -10.63 -0.06
CA SER A 342 -4.89 -9.32 0.48
C SER A 342 -3.94 -9.51 1.67
N ASN A 343 -2.63 -9.40 1.43
CA ASN A 343 -1.60 -9.46 2.46
C ASN A 343 -1.04 -8.05 2.77
N LEU A 344 -0.36 -7.90 3.90
CA LEU A 344 0.11 -6.60 4.36
C LEU A 344 1.24 -6.03 3.49
N SER A 345 1.98 -6.87 2.75
CA SER A 345 3.02 -6.40 1.82
C SER A 345 2.41 -5.54 0.71
N LYS A 346 1.29 -5.98 0.13
CA LYS A 346 0.60 -5.23 -0.93
C LYS A 346 0.04 -3.90 -0.43
N VAL A 347 -0.45 -3.88 0.82
CA VAL A 347 -0.89 -2.64 1.47
C VAL A 347 0.26 -1.64 1.57
N VAL A 348 1.47 -2.09 1.95
CA VAL A 348 2.65 -1.23 1.98
C VAL A 348 3.00 -0.70 0.61
N ASP A 349 3.06 -1.56 -0.40
CA ASP A 349 3.39 -1.16 -1.76
C ASP A 349 2.41 -0.08 -2.24
N ARG A 350 1.11 -0.26 -1.99
CA ARG A 350 0.07 0.73 -2.31
C ARG A 350 0.33 2.09 -1.68
N GLU A 351 0.50 2.13 -0.37
CA GLU A 351 0.69 3.38 0.39
C GLU A 351 1.99 4.10 0.01
N VAL A 352 3.06 3.35 -0.22
CA VAL A 352 4.37 3.89 -0.65
C VAL A 352 4.29 4.53 -2.01
N TRP A 353 3.67 3.86 -2.98
CA TRP A 353 3.50 4.38 -4.34
C TRP A 353 2.61 5.62 -4.37
N MET A 354 1.51 5.63 -3.60
CA MET A 354 0.66 6.83 -3.45
C MET A 354 1.48 8.01 -2.94
N LYS A 355 2.35 7.76 -1.96
CA LYS A 355 3.25 8.78 -1.41
C LYS A 355 4.30 9.26 -2.42
N LEU A 356 4.89 8.35 -3.19
CA LEU A 356 5.84 8.69 -4.26
C LEU A 356 5.18 9.56 -5.33
N GLY A 357 4.00 9.18 -5.80
CA GLY A 357 3.25 9.95 -6.79
C GLY A 357 2.96 11.36 -6.26
N LYS A 358 2.45 11.47 -5.03
CA LYS A 358 2.24 12.77 -4.37
C LYS A 358 3.52 13.61 -4.32
N HIS A 359 4.64 13.02 -3.92
CA HIS A 359 5.91 13.72 -3.83
C HIS A 359 6.41 14.25 -5.19
N ILE A 360 6.33 13.45 -6.25
CA ILE A 360 6.72 13.86 -7.62
C ILE A 360 5.90 15.09 -8.05
N TRP A 361 4.58 14.99 -7.97
CA TRP A 361 3.67 16.06 -8.41
C TRP A 361 3.75 17.32 -7.54
N GLU A 362 3.97 17.18 -6.22
CA GLU A 362 4.20 18.32 -5.32
C GLU A 362 5.53 19.01 -5.62
N THR A 363 6.60 18.26 -5.92
CA THR A 363 7.90 18.84 -6.31
C THR A 363 7.77 19.62 -7.62
N GLU A 364 7.07 19.07 -8.63
CA GLU A 364 6.78 19.80 -9.87
C GLU A 364 5.96 21.07 -9.60
N ALA A 365 4.89 20.98 -8.80
CA ALA A 365 4.07 22.13 -8.44
C ALA A 365 4.85 23.21 -7.66
N ASN A 366 5.80 22.81 -6.82
CA ASN A 366 6.64 23.76 -6.08
C ASN A 366 7.67 24.41 -6.99
N HIS A 367 8.27 23.66 -7.92
CA HIS A 367 9.17 24.21 -8.92
C HIS A 367 8.47 25.24 -9.81
N GLU A 368 7.24 24.96 -10.25
CA GLU A 368 6.40 25.95 -10.96
C GLU A 368 6.16 27.21 -10.12
N LYS A 369 5.79 27.07 -8.84
CA LYS A 369 5.61 28.22 -7.94
C LYS A 369 6.88 29.04 -7.76
N GLU A 370 8.04 28.38 -7.63
CA GLU A 370 9.33 29.07 -7.55
C GLU A 370 9.62 29.85 -8.83
N TYR A 371 9.35 29.26 -9.99
CA TYR A 371 9.46 29.94 -11.29
C TYR A 371 8.50 31.13 -11.40
N GLU A 372 7.21 30.98 -11.03
CA GLU A 372 6.23 32.08 -11.02
C GLU A 372 6.59 33.21 -10.04
N GLN A 373 7.17 32.86 -8.89
CA GLN A 373 7.67 33.85 -7.93
C GLN A 373 8.88 34.60 -8.49
N LEU A 374 9.82 33.87 -9.09
CA LEU A 374 10.99 34.45 -9.74
C LEU A 374 10.58 35.38 -10.89
N GLU A 375 9.58 34.99 -11.66
CA GLU A 375 9.03 35.80 -12.76
C GLU A 375 8.52 37.19 -12.31
N LYS A 376 8.04 37.28 -11.08
CA LYS A 376 7.47 38.52 -10.51
C LYS A 376 8.52 39.38 -9.81
N THR A 377 9.81 39.01 -9.80
CA THR A 377 10.81 39.77 -9.04
C THR A 377 11.25 41.05 -9.75
N PRO A 378 11.72 42.07 -8.98
CA PRO A 378 12.26 43.29 -9.56
C PRO A 378 13.45 43.04 -10.51
N GLU A 379 14.27 42.02 -10.26
CA GLU A 379 15.41 41.67 -11.11
C GLU A 379 14.97 41.20 -12.49
N VAL A 380 13.91 40.38 -12.58
CA VAL A 380 13.32 39.99 -13.87
C VAL A 380 12.77 41.21 -14.58
N ALA A 381 12.04 42.10 -13.88
CA ALA A 381 11.49 43.32 -14.48
C ALA A 381 12.58 44.28 -15.01
N GLN A 382 13.68 44.44 -14.28
CA GLN A 382 14.83 45.25 -14.69
C GLN A 382 15.52 44.64 -15.92
N THR A 383 15.84 43.34 -15.86
CA THR A 383 16.45 42.62 -16.98
C THR A 383 15.54 42.65 -18.22
N LYS A 384 14.21 42.48 -18.05
CA LYS A 384 13.22 42.61 -19.12
C LYS A 384 13.28 43.98 -19.77
N THR A 385 13.36 45.04 -18.98
CA THR A 385 13.44 46.43 -19.48
C THR A 385 14.70 46.65 -20.32
N ILE A 386 15.85 46.17 -19.85
CA ILE A 386 17.13 46.27 -20.57
C ILE A 386 17.05 45.51 -21.91
N LEU A 387 16.55 44.27 -21.88
CA LEU A 387 16.39 43.45 -23.07
C LEU A 387 15.38 44.05 -24.05
N ALA A 388 14.25 44.56 -23.56
CA ALA A 388 13.23 45.20 -24.40
C ALA A 388 13.76 46.43 -25.13
N GLN A 389 14.58 47.26 -24.48
CA GLN A 389 15.26 48.39 -25.11
C GLN A 389 16.26 47.93 -26.16
N LYS A 390 17.08 46.94 -25.81
CA LYS A 390 18.10 46.37 -26.71
C LYS A 390 17.50 45.81 -27.99
N TYR A 391 16.38 45.11 -27.88
CA TYR A 391 15.69 44.49 -29.01
C TYR A 391 14.49 45.32 -29.52
N ALA A 392 14.40 46.60 -29.15
CA ALA A 392 13.27 47.45 -29.53
C ALA A 392 13.12 47.56 -31.05
N GLN A 393 14.24 47.66 -31.78
CA GLN A 393 14.29 47.86 -33.23
C GLN A 393 14.29 46.54 -34.04
N THR A 394 14.34 45.38 -33.39
CA THR A 394 14.29 44.09 -34.09
C THR A 394 12.85 43.81 -34.55
N PRO A 395 12.61 43.59 -35.86
CA PRO A 395 11.30 43.19 -36.37
C PRO A 395 10.89 41.85 -35.77
N TRP A 396 9.62 41.69 -35.36
CA TRP A 396 9.15 40.45 -34.73
C TRP A 396 9.22 39.25 -35.69
N GLN A 397 9.09 39.48 -37.01
CA GLN A 397 9.24 38.45 -38.05
C GLN A 397 10.68 37.92 -38.18
N ASN A 398 11.68 38.67 -37.73
CA ASN A 398 13.09 38.25 -37.71
C ASN A 398 13.52 37.72 -36.33
N PHE A 399 12.61 37.75 -35.35
CA PHE A 399 12.83 37.32 -33.99
C PHE A 399 12.59 35.81 -33.87
N THR A 400 13.45 35.02 -34.52
CA THR A 400 13.46 33.55 -34.37
C THR A 400 14.31 33.19 -33.17
N TRP A 401 13.93 32.14 -32.41
CA TRP A 401 14.69 31.75 -31.22
C TRP A 401 16.13 31.33 -31.50
N GLN A 402 16.46 30.88 -32.71
CA GLN A 402 17.84 30.58 -33.10
C GLN A 402 18.70 31.83 -33.31
N ASN A 403 18.18 32.84 -34.02
CA ASN A 403 18.87 34.14 -34.12
C ASN A 403 19.02 34.78 -32.74
N PHE A 404 18.05 34.49 -31.89
CA PHE A 404 17.86 35.04 -30.58
C PHE A 404 18.77 34.36 -29.51
N ILE A 405 18.86 33.03 -29.42
CA ILE A 405 19.88 32.28 -28.67
C ILE A 405 21.27 32.69 -29.15
N SER A 406 21.51 32.71 -30.48
CA SER A 406 22.81 33.08 -31.03
C SER A 406 23.23 34.51 -30.64
N THR A 407 22.27 35.43 -30.50
CA THR A 407 22.53 36.81 -30.08
C THR A 407 22.74 36.89 -28.56
N VAL A 408 21.95 36.17 -27.76
CA VAL A 408 22.13 36.08 -26.30
C VAL A 408 23.43 35.38 -25.93
N GLU A 409 23.83 34.31 -26.60
CA GLU A 409 25.13 33.62 -26.41
C GLU A 409 26.32 34.54 -26.75
N LYS A 410 26.15 35.47 -27.70
CA LYS A 410 27.16 36.50 -28.01
C LYS A 410 27.23 37.59 -26.95
N ASP A 411 26.08 37.98 -26.41
CA ASP A 411 25.95 39.09 -25.46
C ASP A 411 26.21 38.66 -24.00
N TYR A 412 25.97 37.38 -23.69
CA TYR A 412 26.08 36.76 -22.38
C TYR A 412 26.71 35.36 -22.52
N PRO A 413 28.02 35.27 -22.82
CA PRO A 413 28.73 34.01 -23.06
C PRO A 413 28.91 33.25 -21.72
N THR A 414 27.85 32.58 -21.28
CA THR A 414 27.88 31.66 -20.14
C THR A 414 27.58 30.29 -20.71
N THR A 415 28.56 29.39 -20.78
CA THR A 415 28.29 28.03 -21.22
C THR A 415 27.51 27.28 -20.15
N ILE A 416 26.69 26.28 -20.52
CA ILE A 416 25.99 25.42 -19.54
C ILE A 416 26.99 24.83 -18.53
N ALA A 417 28.24 24.55 -18.96
CA ALA A 417 29.32 24.09 -18.10
C ALA A 417 29.75 25.13 -17.03
N ASP A 418 29.65 26.44 -17.31
CA ASP A 418 30.01 27.51 -16.37
C ASP A 418 28.98 27.72 -15.26
N ILE A 419 27.71 27.37 -15.52
CA ILE A 419 26.60 27.43 -14.54
C ILE A 419 26.83 26.43 -13.41
N PHE A 420 27.38 25.25 -13.73
CA PHE A 420 27.67 24.18 -12.77
C PHE A 420 29.10 24.20 -12.23
N SER A 421 29.88 25.26 -12.44
CA SER A 421 31.25 25.39 -11.90
C SER A 421 31.30 26.23 -10.62
N GLY A 422 32.16 25.84 -9.66
CA GLY A 422 32.36 26.54 -8.38
C GLY A 422 31.76 25.82 -7.17
N THR A 423 31.59 26.54 -6.07
CA THR A 423 30.94 26.06 -4.84
C THR A 423 29.42 25.94 -5.03
N LYS A 424 28.73 25.18 -4.15
CA LYS A 424 27.26 25.01 -4.24
C LYS A 424 26.49 26.33 -4.25
N GLU A 425 26.94 27.33 -3.49
CA GLU A 425 26.29 28.64 -3.46
C GLU A 425 26.56 29.46 -4.72
N GLU A 426 27.77 29.38 -5.27
CA GLU A 426 28.09 30.02 -6.56
C GLU A 426 27.30 29.40 -7.72
N GLN A 427 27.16 28.07 -7.74
CA GLN A 427 26.30 27.36 -8.69
C GLN A 427 24.85 27.82 -8.58
N LYS A 428 24.31 27.88 -7.35
CA LYS A 428 22.94 28.33 -7.09
C LYS A 428 22.69 29.77 -7.56
N GLN A 429 23.66 30.65 -7.32
CA GLN A 429 23.58 32.04 -7.75
C GLN A 429 23.68 32.19 -9.28
N LYS A 430 24.59 31.47 -9.94
CA LYS A 430 24.70 31.44 -11.40
C LYS A 430 23.45 30.87 -12.06
N GLN A 431 22.90 29.79 -11.51
CA GLN A 431 21.66 29.17 -11.98
C GLN A 431 20.47 30.14 -11.85
N LYS A 432 20.35 30.84 -10.71
CA LYS A 432 19.31 31.86 -10.52
C LYS A 432 19.45 33.01 -11.54
N GLN A 433 20.66 33.50 -11.80
CA GLN A 433 20.90 34.55 -12.79
C GLN A 433 20.55 34.10 -14.21
N HIS A 434 20.91 32.86 -14.56
CA HIS A 434 20.53 32.27 -15.84
C HIS A 434 18.99 32.17 -15.98
N GLN A 435 18.28 31.72 -14.93
CA GLN A 435 16.82 31.67 -14.92
C GLN A 435 16.19 33.06 -15.07
N ILE A 436 16.68 34.08 -14.34
CA ILE A 436 16.20 35.47 -14.46
C ILE A 436 16.34 35.95 -15.90
N MET A 437 17.49 35.69 -16.53
CA MET A 437 17.73 36.04 -17.92
C MET A 437 16.72 35.34 -18.83
N VAL A 438 16.61 34.02 -18.79
CA VAL A 438 15.67 33.24 -19.63
C VAL A 438 14.22 33.70 -19.45
N ILE A 439 13.79 33.97 -18.22
CA ILE A 439 12.42 34.42 -17.93
C ILE A 439 12.17 35.81 -18.53
N ALA A 440 13.00 36.80 -18.20
CA ALA A 440 12.87 38.18 -18.69
C ALA A 440 12.82 38.23 -20.22
N LEU A 441 13.59 37.36 -20.84
CA LEU A 441 13.72 37.20 -22.27
C LEU A 441 12.47 36.61 -22.93
N ASN A 442 11.93 35.53 -22.34
CA ASN A 442 10.65 34.97 -22.74
C ASN A 442 9.53 36.02 -22.61
N GLN A 443 9.57 36.88 -21.60
CA GLN A 443 8.60 37.97 -21.45
C GLN A 443 8.74 39.04 -22.54
N VAL A 444 9.96 39.45 -22.92
CA VAL A 444 10.16 40.39 -24.04
C VAL A 444 9.64 39.79 -25.35
N PHE A 445 9.92 38.51 -25.59
CA PHE A 445 9.41 37.82 -26.76
C PHE A 445 7.88 37.74 -26.75
N THR A 446 7.29 37.37 -25.61
CA THR A 446 5.84 37.32 -25.41
C THR A 446 5.18 38.66 -25.72
N ASP A 447 5.68 39.76 -25.15
CA ASP A 447 5.15 41.12 -25.39
C ASP A 447 5.19 41.49 -26.88
N LYS A 448 6.26 41.09 -27.59
CA LYS A 448 6.44 41.39 -29.03
C LYS A 448 5.44 40.64 -29.91
N ILE A 449 5.10 39.40 -29.59
CA ILE A 449 4.16 38.58 -30.38
C ILE A 449 2.71 38.68 -29.90
N GLN A 450 2.47 39.27 -28.72
CA GLN A 450 1.15 39.36 -28.09
C GLN A 450 0.05 39.92 -29.02
N PRO A 451 0.27 40.98 -29.83
CA PRO A 451 -0.76 41.49 -30.74
C PRO A 451 -1.24 40.44 -31.74
N LEU A 452 -0.32 39.60 -32.25
CA LEU A 452 -0.64 38.50 -33.17
C LEU A 452 -1.40 37.38 -32.43
N VAL A 453 -0.97 37.05 -31.20
CA VAL A 453 -1.68 36.08 -30.34
C VAL A 453 -3.12 36.54 -30.07
N ASP A 454 -3.33 37.83 -29.78
CA ASP A 454 -4.65 38.39 -29.49
C ASP A 454 -5.56 38.41 -30.73
N GLU A 455 -5.00 38.62 -31.92
CA GLU A 455 -5.72 38.49 -33.19
C GLU A 455 -6.14 37.03 -33.45
N LEU A 456 -5.20 36.09 -33.30
CA LEU A 456 -5.44 34.66 -33.46
C LEU A 456 -6.43 34.12 -32.43
N ALA A 457 -6.39 34.62 -31.18
CA ALA A 457 -7.29 34.21 -30.11
C ALA A 457 -8.78 34.50 -30.39
N LYS A 458 -9.10 35.39 -31.35
CA LYS A 458 -10.49 35.63 -31.80
C LYS A 458 -11.05 34.47 -32.65
N LYS A 459 -10.18 33.67 -33.27
CA LYS A 459 -10.56 32.55 -34.13
C LYS A 459 -10.96 31.32 -33.32
N SER A 460 -11.75 30.43 -33.92
CA SER A 460 -12.02 29.09 -33.34
C SER A 460 -10.79 28.17 -33.45
N ILE A 461 -10.75 27.09 -32.68
CA ILE A 461 -9.66 26.09 -32.78
C ILE A 461 -9.58 25.54 -34.21
N ASP A 462 -10.71 25.22 -34.84
CA ASP A 462 -10.74 24.67 -36.20
C ASP A 462 -10.22 25.67 -37.25
N GLN A 463 -10.57 26.96 -37.10
CA GLN A 463 -10.01 28.01 -37.95
C GLN A 463 -8.51 28.17 -37.74
N LEU A 464 -8.04 28.13 -36.48
CA LEU A 464 -6.61 28.17 -36.20
C LEU A 464 -5.89 27.02 -36.90
N ILE A 465 -6.38 25.78 -36.75
CA ILE A 465 -5.80 24.59 -37.38
C ILE A 465 -5.75 24.72 -38.90
N ALA A 466 -6.84 25.17 -39.54
CA ALA A 466 -6.90 25.33 -40.99
C ALA A 466 -5.88 26.37 -41.51
N GLU A 467 -5.64 27.42 -40.72
CA GLU A 467 -4.78 28.55 -41.09
C GLU A 467 -3.34 28.42 -40.60
N ILE A 468 -2.98 27.35 -39.87
CA ILE A 468 -1.60 27.08 -39.45
C ILE A 468 -0.70 27.04 -40.72
N PRO A 469 0.35 27.89 -40.78
CA PRO A 469 1.28 27.90 -41.90
C PRO A 469 1.93 26.54 -42.09
N ALA A 470 2.21 26.14 -43.34
CA ALA A 470 2.86 24.87 -43.64
C ALA A 470 4.25 24.74 -42.97
N SER A 471 4.96 25.87 -42.78
CA SER A 471 6.23 25.91 -42.03
C SER A 471 6.10 25.53 -40.55
N CYS A 472 4.88 25.59 -39.98
CA CYS A 472 4.61 25.31 -38.58
C CYS A 472 4.11 23.88 -38.31
N ARG A 473 4.02 23.04 -39.35
CA ARG A 473 3.35 21.72 -39.33
C ARG A 473 4.29 20.57 -38.92
N ASP A 474 5.54 20.56 -39.37
CA ASP A 474 6.50 19.47 -39.12
C ASP A 474 7.46 19.72 -37.94
N GLU A 475 7.81 18.63 -37.21
CA GLU A 475 8.71 18.64 -36.03
C GLU A 475 10.05 17.87 -36.20
N ARG A 476 10.34 17.23 -37.34
CA ARG A 476 11.55 16.36 -37.47
C ARG A 476 12.91 17.07 -37.41
N LYS A 477 12.93 18.38 -37.12
CA LYS A 477 14.11 19.10 -36.64
C LYS A 477 13.70 19.93 -35.44
N ILE A 478 13.90 19.35 -34.25
CA ILE A 478 13.72 20.02 -32.97
C ILE A 478 14.60 21.27 -32.96
N ASP A 479 13.96 22.42 -33.10
CA ASP A 479 14.21 23.55 -32.22
C ASP A 479 12.85 24.19 -31.95
N TRP A 480 12.27 23.79 -30.82
CA TRP A 480 10.96 24.10 -30.26
C TRP A 480 10.52 25.59 -30.30
N LEU A 481 11.36 26.50 -30.81
CA LEU A 481 11.18 27.95 -30.80
C LEU A 481 11.56 28.66 -32.14
N ALA A 482 11.75 27.94 -33.25
CA ALA A 482 12.40 28.50 -34.45
C ALA A 482 11.60 29.52 -35.32
N ASP A 483 10.31 29.79 -35.08
CA ASP A 483 9.54 30.81 -35.83
C ASP A 483 8.50 31.50 -34.93
N SER A 484 8.57 32.83 -34.84
CA SER A 484 7.68 33.67 -34.02
C SER A 484 6.22 33.59 -34.45
N GLN A 485 5.97 33.31 -35.74
CA GLN A 485 4.63 33.05 -36.25
C GLN A 485 4.07 31.73 -35.72
N CYS A 486 4.87 30.66 -35.71
CA CYS A 486 4.46 29.36 -35.19
C CYS A 486 4.23 29.39 -33.67
N ASP A 487 5.04 30.16 -32.93
CA ASP A 487 4.86 30.34 -31.48
C ASP A 487 3.56 31.09 -31.17
N ALA A 488 3.20 32.10 -31.95
CA ALA A 488 1.94 32.81 -31.78
C ALA A 488 0.72 31.89 -31.97
N TYR A 489 0.73 31.02 -32.98
CA TYR A 489 -0.29 29.99 -33.18
C TYR A 489 -0.35 28.99 -32.02
N SER A 490 0.82 28.52 -31.56
CA SER A 490 0.92 27.60 -30.42
C SER A 490 0.31 28.21 -29.16
N ARG A 491 0.65 29.46 -28.82
CA ARG A 491 0.11 30.17 -27.65
C ARG A 491 -1.38 30.41 -27.76
N ALA A 492 -1.89 30.78 -28.94
CA ALA A 492 -3.32 30.96 -29.17
C ALA A 492 -4.09 29.65 -28.96
N LEU A 493 -3.59 28.53 -29.48
CA LEU A 493 -4.14 27.19 -29.28
C LEU A 493 -4.09 26.77 -27.81
N SER A 494 -2.92 26.90 -27.16
CA SER A 494 -2.75 26.58 -25.74
C SER A 494 -3.74 27.33 -24.86
N LYS A 495 -3.94 28.65 -25.10
CA LYS A 495 -4.93 29.44 -24.36
C LYS A 495 -6.36 28.95 -24.60
N LYS A 496 -6.70 28.53 -25.82
CA LYS A 496 -8.02 27.95 -26.15
C LYS A 496 -8.25 26.64 -25.40
N PHE A 497 -7.28 25.74 -25.42
CA PHE A 497 -7.35 24.46 -24.71
C PHE A 497 -7.35 24.65 -23.18
N GLN A 498 -6.53 25.56 -22.63
CA GLN A 498 -6.52 25.86 -21.19
C GLN A 498 -7.86 26.39 -20.66
N ASN A 499 -8.61 27.13 -21.49
CA ASN A 499 -9.94 27.63 -21.16
C ASN A 499 -11.02 26.55 -21.18
N GLN A 500 -10.75 25.39 -21.77
CA GLN A 500 -11.65 24.25 -21.71
C GLN A 500 -11.58 23.56 -20.33
N THR A 501 -12.68 22.92 -19.98
CA THR A 501 -12.77 21.98 -18.86
C THR A 501 -12.03 20.68 -19.17
N LEU A 502 -11.71 19.90 -18.15
CA LEU A 502 -11.08 18.58 -18.33
C LEU A 502 -11.97 17.66 -19.17
N GLU A 503 -13.28 17.73 -18.97
CA GLU A 503 -14.29 16.96 -19.70
C GLU A 503 -14.34 17.35 -21.19
N GLU A 504 -14.31 18.65 -21.50
CA GLU A 504 -14.28 19.13 -22.90
C GLU A 504 -12.99 18.72 -23.62
N LEU A 505 -11.85 18.76 -22.93
CA LEU A 505 -10.57 18.30 -23.47
C LEU A 505 -10.60 16.79 -23.72
N SER A 506 -11.10 16.01 -22.77
CA SER A 506 -11.20 14.56 -22.91
C SER A 506 -12.15 14.13 -24.03
N ALA A 507 -13.32 14.76 -24.13
CA ALA A 507 -14.29 14.50 -25.19
C ALA A 507 -13.76 14.84 -26.60
N SER A 508 -12.76 15.73 -26.69
CA SER A 508 -12.12 16.12 -27.95
C SER A 508 -10.79 15.41 -28.22
N LYS A 509 -10.43 14.40 -27.41
CA LYS A 509 -9.18 13.65 -27.51
C LYS A 509 -8.99 13.02 -28.89
N ASP A 510 -9.97 12.28 -29.39
CA ASP A 510 -9.88 11.62 -30.70
C ASP A 510 -9.71 12.62 -31.86
N LYS A 511 -10.15 13.88 -31.67
CA LYS A 511 -9.99 14.95 -32.65
C LYS A 511 -8.57 15.51 -32.68
N TYR A 512 -7.86 15.51 -31.56
CA TYR A 512 -6.57 16.21 -31.42
C TYR A 512 -5.37 15.31 -31.10
N GLU A 513 -5.57 14.10 -30.59
CA GLU A 513 -4.51 13.13 -30.22
C GLU A 513 -3.74 12.64 -31.45
N ASN A 514 -4.43 12.37 -32.56
CA ASN A 514 -3.80 11.88 -33.79
C ASN A 514 -3.23 13.00 -34.69
N LYS A 515 -3.26 14.25 -34.22
CA LYS A 515 -2.79 15.38 -35.04
C LYS A 515 -1.29 15.37 -35.25
N ASP A 516 -0.51 14.65 -34.45
CA ASP A 516 0.92 14.42 -34.72
C ASP A 516 1.12 13.65 -36.05
N GLU A 517 0.33 12.59 -36.29
CA GLU A 517 0.41 11.78 -37.51
C GLU A 517 -0.03 12.54 -38.78
N GLU A 518 -0.85 13.58 -38.62
CA GLU A 518 -1.30 14.46 -39.70
C GLU A 518 -0.31 15.63 -39.99
N GLY A 519 0.84 15.68 -39.31
CA GLY A 519 1.77 16.80 -39.41
C GLY A 519 1.23 18.07 -38.75
N LEU A 520 0.51 17.93 -37.63
CA LEU A 520 -0.02 19.03 -36.82
C LEU A 520 0.44 18.88 -35.35
N SER A 521 1.72 18.53 -35.14
CA SER A 521 2.29 18.26 -33.80
C SER A 521 2.09 19.41 -32.80
N ARG A 522 2.10 20.68 -33.26
CA ARG A 522 1.85 21.83 -32.37
C ARG A 522 0.44 21.85 -31.79
N VAL A 523 -0.56 21.39 -32.56
CA VAL A 523 -1.94 21.28 -32.10
C VAL A 523 -2.03 20.18 -31.03
N TYR A 524 -1.41 19.04 -31.31
CA TYR A 524 -1.31 17.93 -30.36
C TYR A 524 -0.62 18.35 -29.06
N THR A 525 0.54 18.99 -29.14
CA THR A 525 1.31 19.45 -27.99
C THR A 525 0.52 20.45 -27.14
N ALA A 526 -0.10 21.45 -27.75
CA ALA A 526 -0.92 22.44 -27.03
C ALA A 526 -2.12 21.79 -26.31
N TYR A 527 -2.78 20.85 -26.98
CA TYR A 527 -3.87 20.06 -26.42
C TYR A 527 -3.39 19.18 -25.25
N SER A 528 -2.33 18.39 -25.47
CA SER A 528 -1.81 17.43 -24.51
C SER A 528 -1.30 18.12 -23.24
N LEU A 529 -0.65 19.27 -23.35
CA LEU A 529 -0.18 20.05 -22.20
C LEU A 529 -1.34 20.59 -21.36
N ALA A 530 -2.40 21.10 -22.01
CA ALA A 530 -3.58 21.59 -21.31
C ALA A 530 -4.33 20.46 -20.59
N LEU A 531 -4.45 19.29 -21.23
CA LEU A 531 -5.04 18.10 -20.63
C LEU A 531 -4.23 17.64 -19.40
N HIS A 532 -2.91 17.45 -19.57
CA HIS A 532 -2.01 17.01 -18.52
C HIS A 532 -2.04 17.93 -17.29
N GLU A 533 -2.04 19.25 -17.48
CA GLU A 533 -2.10 20.23 -16.39
C GLU A 533 -3.41 20.14 -15.58
N LYS A 534 -4.53 19.82 -16.23
CA LYS A 534 -5.84 19.65 -15.58
C LYS A 534 -5.89 18.31 -14.83
N GLU A 535 -5.41 17.22 -15.44
CA GLU A 535 -5.30 15.90 -14.81
C GLU A 535 -4.41 15.96 -13.56
N ARG A 536 -3.25 16.63 -13.65
CA ARG A 536 -2.33 16.86 -12.53
C ARG A 536 -3.00 17.58 -11.36
N LYS A 537 -3.74 18.66 -11.62
CA LYS A 537 -4.45 19.41 -10.56
C LYS A 537 -5.50 18.55 -9.88
N GLN A 538 -6.26 17.77 -10.64
CA GLN A 538 -7.25 16.84 -10.10
C GLN A 538 -6.57 15.74 -9.28
N TYR A 539 -5.45 15.17 -9.74
CA TYR A 539 -4.66 14.20 -8.99
C TYR A 539 -4.23 14.77 -7.63
N LEU A 540 -3.64 15.96 -7.61
CA LEU A 540 -3.16 16.58 -6.38
C LEU A 540 -4.29 16.84 -5.39
N GLU A 541 -5.48 17.23 -5.86
CA GLU A 541 -6.65 17.40 -5.01
C GLU A 541 -7.10 16.07 -4.38
N LEU A 542 -7.21 15.01 -5.18
CA LEU A 542 -7.67 13.70 -4.72
C LEU A 542 -6.61 12.98 -3.86
N SER A 543 -5.33 13.15 -4.15
CA SER A 543 -4.24 12.54 -3.37
C SER A 543 -4.10 13.12 -1.96
N ASN A 544 -4.71 14.28 -1.68
CA ASN A 544 -4.64 14.94 -0.38
C ASN A 544 -5.72 14.50 0.61
N ASP A 545 -6.78 13.84 0.15
CA ASP A 545 -7.92 13.43 0.97
C ASP A 545 -8.43 12.07 0.51
N ASP A 546 -8.09 11.02 1.26
CA ASP A 546 -8.47 9.64 0.94
C ASP A 546 -9.99 9.46 0.86
N THR A 547 -10.76 10.20 1.67
CA THR A 547 -12.22 10.11 1.67
C THR A 547 -12.79 10.71 0.40
N LYS A 548 -12.27 11.87 -0.03
CA LYS A 548 -12.66 12.47 -1.32
C LYS A 548 -12.21 11.62 -2.50
N ARG A 549 -11.00 11.05 -2.45
CA ARG A 549 -10.50 10.13 -3.49
C ARG A 549 -11.42 8.94 -3.67
N GLU A 550 -11.73 8.24 -2.58
CA GLU A 550 -12.59 7.05 -2.61
C GLU A 550 -14.02 7.40 -3.07
N ALA A 551 -14.56 8.55 -2.63
CA ALA A 551 -15.87 9.02 -3.09
C ALA A 551 -15.87 9.33 -4.60
N ALA A 552 -14.83 10.02 -5.10
CA ALA A 552 -14.66 10.32 -6.51
C ALA A 552 -14.49 9.04 -7.35
N TYR A 553 -13.70 8.08 -6.86
CA TYR A 553 -13.52 6.77 -7.50
C TYR A 553 -14.85 6.03 -7.63
N ARG A 554 -15.62 5.92 -6.54
CA ARG A 554 -16.94 5.26 -6.55
C ARG A 554 -17.92 5.94 -7.48
N GLN A 555 -17.93 7.28 -7.50
CA GLN A 555 -18.79 8.03 -8.41
C GLN A 555 -18.39 7.81 -9.87
N CYS A 556 -17.09 7.79 -10.15
CA CYS A 556 -16.55 7.49 -11.47
C CYS A 556 -17.01 6.09 -11.97
N ILE A 557 -16.77 5.04 -11.17
CA ILE A 557 -17.16 3.67 -11.51
C ILE A 557 -18.69 3.57 -11.73
N LYS A 558 -19.48 4.29 -10.94
CA LYS A 558 -20.94 4.35 -11.11
C LYS A 558 -21.36 5.05 -12.41
N ASN A 559 -20.68 6.13 -12.79
CA ASN A 559 -20.91 6.83 -14.06
C ASN A 559 -20.60 5.91 -15.25
N ILE A 560 -19.45 5.22 -15.21
CA ILE A 560 -19.05 4.25 -16.23
C ILE A 560 -20.07 3.12 -16.34
N SER A 561 -20.49 2.53 -15.22
CA SER A 561 -21.53 1.49 -15.21
C SER A 561 -22.79 1.97 -15.92
N GLY A 562 -23.26 3.18 -15.63
CA GLY A 562 -24.46 3.75 -16.28
C GLY A 562 -24.29 4.02 -17.78
N ILE A 563 -23.08 4.33 -18.24
CA ILE A 563 -22.76 4.48 -19.68
C ILE A 563 -22.74 3.10 -20.35
N ILE A 564 -22.03 2.13 -19.78
CA ILE A 564 -21.94 0.75 -20.31
C ILE A 564 -23.31 0.10 -20.40
N GLU A 565 -24.17 0.27 -19.39
CA GLU A 565 -25.53 -0.29 -19.39
C GLU A 565 -26.36 0.15 -20.59
N LYS A 566 -26.18 1.38 -21.05
CA LYS A 566 -26.90 1.97 -22.19
C LYS A 566 -26.21 1.76 -23.54
N SER A 567 -24.96 1.30 -23.52
CA SER A 567 -24.12 1.14 -24.70
C SER A 567 -24.25 -0.25 -25.30
N TYR A 568 -23.99 -0.35 -26.61
CA TYR A 568 -23.62 -1.62 -27.22
C TYR A 568 -22.11 -1.80 -27.05
N VAL A 569 -21.69 -2.86 -26.35
CA VAL A 569 -20.29 -3.17 -26.10
C VAL A 569 -19.77 -4.20 -27.10
N SER A 570 -18.60 -3.92 -27.67
CA SER A 570 -17.83 -4.77 -28.58
C SER A 570 -16.58 -5.34 -27.89
N GLU A 571 -15.80 -6.18 -28.58
CA GLU A 571 -14.51 -6.66 -28.07
C GLU A 571 -13.42 -5.59 -28.09
N GLU A 572 -13.54 -4.57 -28.94
CA GLU A 572 -12.56 -3.47 -29.07
C GLU A 572 -12.72 -2.40 -27.97
N ASP A 573 -13.85 -2.42 -27.26
CA ASP A 573 -14.10 -1.52 -26.13
C ASP A 573 -13.15 -1.81 -24.94
N SER A 574 -12.47 -0.77 -24.47
CA SER A 574 -11.48 -0.83 -23.39
C SER A 574 -11.83 0.08 -22.20
N ALA A 575 -11.25 -0.17 -21.04
CA ALA A 575 -11.46 0.67 -19.85
C ALA A 575 -11.13 2.14 -20.09
N SER A 576 -10.00 2.41 -20.75
CA SER A 576 -9.55 3.76 -21.09
C SER A 576 -10.54 4.50 -22.01
N SER A 577 -11.22 3.80 -22.91
CA SER A 577 -12.24 4.41 -23.79
C SER A 577 -13.46 4.90 -23.00
N TYR A 578 -13.88 4.18 -21.95
CA TYR A 578 -15.01 4.57 -21.10
C TYR A 578 -14.61 5.63 -20.06
N ALA A 579 -13.38 5.60 -19.57
CA ALA A 579 -12.84 6.66 -18.71
C ALA A 579 -12.96 8.04 -19.36
N ARG A 580 -12.70 8.14 -20.68
CA ARG A 580 -12.83 9.38 -21.45
C ARG A 580 -14.27 9.86 -21.58
N ARG A 581 -15.24 8.94 -21.61
CA ARG A 581 -16.68 9.23 -21.73
C ARG A 581 -17.33 9.59 -20.40
N ALA A 582 -16.69 9.24 -19.27
CA ALA A 582 -17.22 9.42 -17.93
C ALA A 582 -16.56 10.61 -17.21
N PRO A 583 -17.31 11.68 -16.89
CA PRO A 583 -16.77 12.82 -16.16
C PRO A 583 -16.11 12.40 -14.83
N GLY A 584 -14.93 12.94 -14.57
CA GLY A 584 -14.15 12.68 -13.34
C GLY A 584 -13.41 11.33 -13.28
N CYS A 585 -13.38 10.54 -14.35
CA CYS A 585 -12.74 9.22 -14.35
C CYS A 585 -11.28 9.17 -14.79
N LEU A 586 -10.81 10.18 -15.53
CA LEU A 586 -9.47 10.17 -16.13
C LEU A 586 -8.34 10.07 -15.10
N ALA A 587 -8.49 10.77 -13.97
CA ALA A 587 -7.51 10.71 -12.88
C ALA A 587 -7.25 9.28 -12.38
N PHE A 588 -8.25 8.40 -12.47
CA PHE A 588 -8.14 7.01 -12.08
C PHE A 588 -7.63 6.10 -13.21
N SER A 589 -7.74 6.50 -14.48
CA SER A 589 -7.32 5.67 -15.63
C SER A 589 -5.91 5.94 -16.15
N SER A 590 -5.26 7.04 -15.76
CA SER A 590 -3.96 7.43 -16.31
C SER A 590 -3.02 8.13 -15.33
N SER A 591 -3.53 8.68 -14.23
CA SER A 591 -2.74 9.51 -13.31
C SER A 591 -2.38 8.82 -12.00
N LEU A 592 -3.24 7.91 -11.50
CA LEU A 592 -3.05 7.16 -10.26
C LEU A 592 -2.74 5.70 -10.54
N ARG A 593 -1.49 5.34 -10.85
CA ARG A 593 -1.10 3.99 -11.33
C ARG A 593 -1.65 2.78 -10.55
N ILE A 594 -1.86 2.90 -9.24
CA ILE A 594 -2.48 1.82 -8.45
C ILE A 594 -4.00 1.82 -8.59
N GLU A 595 -4.62 2.99 -8.58
CA GLU A 595 -6.05 3.10 -8.84
C GLU A 595 -6.36 2.83 -10.32
N GLU A 596 -5.39 2.94 -11.24
CA GLU A 596 -5.47 2.53 -12.65
C GLU A 596 -5.68 1.03 -12.75
N SER A 597 -4.88 0.24 -12.04
CA SER A 597 -5.08 -1.23 -12.02
C SER A 597 -6.46 -1.60 -11.44
N ARG A 598 -6.89 -0.93 -10.36
CA ARG A 598 -8.23 -1.13 -9.77
C ARG A 598 -9.33 -0.69 -10.76
N PHE A 599 -9.17 0.47 -11.38
CA PHE A 599 -10.10 1.08 -12.32
C PHE A 599 -10.28 0.24 -13.59
N ASP A 600 -9.18 -0.19 -14.20
CA ASP A 600 -9.16 -1.01 -15.40
C ASP A 600 -9.86 -2.33 -15.11
N TYR A 601 -9.49 -3.01 -14.02
CA TYR A 601 -10.12 -4.25 -13.61
C TYR A 601 -11.65 -4.13 -13.49
N PHE A 602 -12.15 -3.12 -12.76
CA PHE A 602 -13.59 -2.98 -12.55
C PHE A 602 -14.34 -2.53 -13.80
N THR A 603 -13.71 -1.72 -14.66
CA THR A 603 -14.30 -1.33 -15.93
C THR A 603 -14.35 -2.52 -16.89
N GLU A 604 -13.30 -3.32 -16.99
CA GLU A 604 -13.28 -4.56 -17.77
C GLU A 604 -14.32 -5.56 -17.26
N THR A 605 -14.45 -5.71 -15.94
CA THR A 605 -15.50 -6.55 -15.32
C THR A 605 -16.90 -6.10 -15.77
N LEU A 606 -17.17 -4.80 -15.78
CA LEU A 606 -18.44 -4.25 -16.27
C LEU A 606 -18.67 -4.52 -17.76
N LEU A 607 -17.63 -4.36 -18.59
CA LEU A 607 -17.68 -4.66 -20.02
C LEU A 607 -17.96 -6.14 -20.26
N ASN A 608 -17.27 -7.04 -19.55
CA ASN A 608 -17.46 -8.48 -19.62
C ASN A 608 -18.87 -8.90 -19.20
N LYS A 609 -19.40 -8.31 -18.12
CA LYS A 609 -20.79 -8.48 -17.70
C LYS A 609 -21.77 -8.10 -18.81
N LYS A 610 -21.56 -6.94 -19.45
CA LYS A 610 -22.42 -6.46 -20.54
C LYS A 610 -22.35 -7.35 -21.77
N ARG A 611 -21.15 -7.77 -22.19
CA ARG A 611 -20.92 -8.74 -23.28
C ARG A 611 -21.63 -10.06 -23.02
N PHE A 612 -21.56 -10.57 -21.79
CA PHE A 612 -22.26 -11.80 -21.38
C PHE A 612 -23.79 -11.66 -21.50
N GLN A 613 -24.34 -10.52 -21.08
CA GLN A 613 -25.78 -10.23 -21.23
C GLN A 613 -26.19 -10.15 -22.70
N GLN A 614 -25.42 -9.45 -23.54
CA GLN A 614 -25.68 -9.34 -24.98
C GLN A 614 -25.64 -10.72 -25.67
N ALA A 615 -24.61 -11.52 -25.40
CA ALA A 615 -24.49 -12.87 -25.96
C ALA A 615 -25.65 -13.80 -25.51
N SER A 616 -26.15 -13.63 -24.29
CA SER A 616 -27.28 -14.39 -23.77
C SER A 616 -28.60 -14.01 -24.43
N ALA A 617 -28.82 -12.72 -24.72
CA ALA A 617 -30.01 -12.25 -25.44
C ALA A 617 -30.05 -12.77 -26.89
N VAL A 618 -28.90 -12.88 -27.56
CA VAL A 618 -28.79 -13.44 -28.92
C VAL A 618 -29.10 -14.94 -28.97
N LYS A 619 -28.89 -15.68 -27.88
CA LYS A 619 -29.23 -17.11 -27.79
C LYS A 619 -30.71 -17.38 -27.48
N GLN A 620 -31.45 -16.37 -27.01
CA GLN A 620 -32.87 -16.49 -26.64
C GLN A 620 -33.82 -16.03 -27.74
N ASN A 621 -33.35 -15.18 -28.66
CA ASN A 621 -34.01 -14.83 -29.92
C ASN A 621 -33.64 -15.83 -31.02
#